data_AF-A0A2K9NV71-F1
#
_entry.id   AF-A0A2K9NV71-F1
#
_cell.length_a   1.000
_cell.length_b   1.000
_cell.length_c   1.000
_cell.angle_alpha   90.00
_cell.angle_beta   90.00
_cell.angle_gamma   90.00
#
_symmetry.space_group_name_H-M   'P 1'
#
loop_
_entity.id
_entity.type
_entity.pdbx_description
1 polymer ?
#
loop_
_entity_poly.entity_id
_entity_poly.type
_entity_poly.pdbx_seq_one_letter_code
_entity_poly.pdbx_strand_id
1 'polypeptide(L)'
;MKNFKSALFFLCCLAVTSCATNYEEEKSVLLQKPEGSDLVTAFDVEKEQAESYKTQSIEEQKKAEEERIAAEALAAAQKKGKNSKVKTPAVKEPDSKETTATKEAKAVAKPATQTASSNYLNPVLPANYPEEYKAYDAKSRAVWSKFKPVFYQGEQSIMAISYLGVTAGYITILSKEVVSLNNKQAFHFYARFKSSDSYRYFYWLDDRLDSYVEKETFLPMKYSLIQREKKQNVDDLQLFDFQKMMTYHWYKRVKEGSNKDEKINAPIPSLSQDSFSALQLVRGLPLNKGDIYEFPVVTRGKFWLLKVEVMGEDTINVADKEVKAIKIRAETNFPGVLKKSGDIIFWYGNDPERKLLKFQAKIKIGSVYGELVEYKPGIKVQ
;
A
#
# COMPACT_ATOMS: atom_id res chain seq x y z
N MET A 1 -2.97 -33.17 28.71
CA MET A 1 -3.98 -32.47 29.54
C MET A 1 -3.81 -32.85 31.01
N LYS A 2 -3.01 -32.12 31.79
CA LYS A 2 -3.07 -32.16 33.27
C LYS A 2 -2.37 -30.99 33.97
N ASN A 3 -1.56 -30.18 33.28
CA ASN A 3 -0.85 -29.05 33.90
C ASN A 3 -1.28 -27.64 33.41
N PHE A 4 -2.45 -27.49 32.77
CA PHE A 4 -2.90 -26.18 32.23
C PHE A 4 -3.81 -25.39 33.18
N LYS A 5 -4.31 -26.01 34.25
CA LYS A 5 -5.29 -25.39 35.15
C LYS A 5 -4.69 -24.56 36.29
N SER A 6 -3.40 -24.73 36.61
CA SER A 6 -2.78 -24.05 37.76
C SER A 6 -2.17 -22.67 37.43
N ALA A 7 -1.86 -22.39 36.16
CA ALA A 7 -1.22 -21.13 35.76
C ALA A 7 -2.20 -19.96 35.60
N LEU A 8 -3.50 -20.25 35.40
CA LEU A 8 -4.51 -19.23 35.15
C LEU A 8 -4.99 -18.54 36.45
N PHE A 9 -4.81 -19.17 37.61
CA PHE A 9 -5.32 -18.66 38.88
C PHE A 9 -4.36 -17.67 39.57
N PHE A 10 -3.07 -17.68 39.23
CA PHE A 10 -2.07 -16.80 39.84
C PHE A 10 -1.91 -15.44 39.14
N LEU A 11 -2.44 -15.28 37.93
CA LEU A 11 -2.33 -14.03 37.16
C LEU A 11 -3.37 -12.97 37.56
N CYS A 12 -4.37 -13.35 38.38
CA CYS A 12 -5.53 -12.51 38.65
C CYS A 12 -5.33 -11.47 39.78
N CYS A 13 -4.20 -11.49 40.50
CA CYS A 13 -4.03 -10.71 41.74
C CYS A 13 -2.99 -9.57 41.69
N LEU A 14 -2.38 -9.25 40.55
CA LEU A 14 -1.31 -8.21 40.48
C LEU A 14 -1.49 -7.12 39.40
N ALA A 15 -2.63 -7.04 38.73
CA ALA A 15 -2.75 -6.27 37.48
C ALA A 15 -3.73 -5.07 37.53
N VAL A 16 -3.62 -4.18 38.52
CA VAL A 16 -4.45 -2.95 38.52
C VAL A 16 -3.67 -1.64 38.55
N THR A 17 -2.35 -1.66 38.74
CA THR A 17 -1.51 -0.43 38.72
C THR A 17 -0.44 -0.40 37.63
N SER A 18 -0.28 -1.47 36.83
CA SER A 18 0.82 -1.62 35.85
C SER A 18 0.40 -1.62 34.37
N CYS A 19 -0.90 -1.55 34.05
CA CYS A 19 -1.35 -1.68 32.65
C CYS A 19 -0.99 -0.45 31.79
N ALA A 20 -0.96 0.76 32.37
CA ALA A 20 -0.66 1.99 31.65
C ALA A 20 0.83 2.16 31.33
N THR A 21 1.72 1.77 32.25
CA THR A 21 3.18 1.85 32.06
C THR A 21 3.66 0.87 30.99
N ASN A 22 3.08 -0.34 30.96
CA ASN A 22 3.44 -1.36 29.98
C ASN A 22 3.04 -0.94 28.55
N TYR A 23 1.88 -0.28 28.39
CA TYR A 23 1.43 0.17 27.07
C TYR A 23 2.33 1.24 26.46
N GLU A 24 2.76 2.25 27.24
CA GLU A 24 3.63 3.31 26.70
C GLU A 24 5.02 2.79 26.31
N GLU A 25 5.57 1.84 27.08
CA GLU A 25 6.81 1.14 26.72
C GLU A 25 6.63 0.29 25.44
N GLU A 26 5.57 -0.53 25.38
CA GLU A 26 5.22 -1.34 24.20
C GLU A 26 5.03 -0.45 22.96
N LYS A 27 4.34 0.69 23.12
CA LYS A 27 4.12 1.71 22.10
C LYS A 27 5.42 2.31 21.59
N SER A 28 6.34 2.67 22.49
CA SER A 28 7.65 3.19 22.07
C SER A 28 8.38 2.21 21.15
N VAL A 29 8.31 0.90 21.46
CA VAL A 29 8.92 -0.16 20.64
C VAL A 29 8.14 -0.37 19.34
N LEU A 30 6.81 -0.32 19.37
CA LEU A 30 5.95 -0.43 18.19
C LEU A 30 6.23 0.66 17.15
N LEU A 31 6.44 1.89 17.61
CA LEU A 31 6.66 3.07 16.78
C LEU A 31 8.10 3.24 16.31
N GLN A 32 9.07 2.55 16.92
CA GLN A 32 10.44 2.53 16.40
C GLN A 32 10.47 1.95 14.98
N LYS A 33 11.14 2.67 14.07
CA LYS A 33 11.45 2.17 12.73
C LYS A 33 12.37 0.96 12.89
N PRO A 34 11.91 -0.24 12.55
CA PRO A 34 12.73 -1.39 12.82
C PRO A 34 13.77 -1.58 11.71
N GLU A 35 14.91 -2.15 12.08
CA GLU A 35 15.95 -2.52 11.13
C GLU A 35 15.46 -3.68 10.23
N GLY A 36 15.67 -3.54 8.92
CA GLY A 36 15.29 -4.53 7.92
C GLY A 36 15.62 -4.03 6.51
N SER A 37 16.16 -4.91 5.67
CA SER A 37 16.43 -4.62 4.25
C SER A 37 15.13 -4.66 3.44
N ASP A 38 15.03 -3.80 2.43
CA ASP A 38 14.00 -3.91 1.38
C ASP A 38 14.05 -5.32 0.77
N LEU A 39 12.92 -6.03 0.73
CA LEU A 39 12.90 -7.40 0.21
C LEU A 39 13.32 -7.47 -1.27
N VAL A 40 13.22 -6.37 -2.01
CA VAL A 40 13.73 -6.27 -3.39
C VAL A 40 15.24 -6.53 -3.45
N THR A 41 16.00 -6.19 -2.42
CA THR A 41 17.45 -6.48 -2.35
C THR A 41 17.77 -7.80 -1.65
N ALA A 42 16.83 -8.34 -0.86
CA ALA A 42 17.00 -9.61 -0.15
C ALA A 42 16.71 -10.84 -1.02
N PHE A 43 15.83 -10.70 -2.02
CA PHE A 43 15.58 -11.72 -3.04
C PHE A 43 16.48 -11.51 -4.26
N ASP A 44 16.81 -12.60 -4.96
CA ASP A 44 17.50 -12.57 -6.27
C ASP A 44 16.56 -12.06 -7.38
N VAL A 45 16.07 -10.82 -7.23
CA VAL A 45 15.31 -10.12 -8.26
C VAL A 45 16.29 -9.68 -9.36
N GLU A 46 15.93 -9.89 -10.62
CA GLU A 46 16.75 -9.47 -11.76
C GLU A 46 17.13 -8.00 -11.62
N LYS A 47 18.41 -7.65 -11.78
CA LYS A 47 18.96 -6.35 -11.37
C LYS A 47 18.16 -5.16 -11.94
N GLU A 48 17.79 -5.21 -13.22
CA GLU A 48 17.00 -4.16 -13.88
C GLU A 48 15.58 -4.05 -13.29
N GLN A 49 14.92 -5.19 -13.05
CA GLN A 49 13.63 -5.22 -12.37
C GLN A 49 13.78 -4.68 -10.94
N ALA A 50 14.80 -5.12 -10.20
CA ALA A 50 15.07 -4.68 -8.84
C ALA A 50 15.29 -3.17 -8.75
N GLU A 51 16.04 -2.58 -9.68
CA GLU A 51 16.28 -1.13 -9.73
C GLU A 51 14.99 -0.34 -9.95
N SER A 52 14.09 -0.80 -10.81
CA SER A 52 12.80 -0.12 -11.05
C SER A 52 11.85 -0.11 -9.84
N TYR A 53 12.00 -1.06 -8.91
CA TYR A 53 11.17 -1.19 -7.70
C TYR A 53 11.87 -0.78 -6.40
N LYS A 54 13.02 -0.11 -6.49
CA LYS A 54 13.63 0.57 -5.36
C LYS A 54 12.91 1.89 -5.10
N THR A 55 12.59 2.14 -3.84
CA THR A 55 11.98 3.40 -3.41
C THR A 55 13.05 4.47 -3.28
N GLN A 56 12.74 5.68 -3.75
CA GLN A 56 13.54 6.88 -3.56
C GLN A 56 12.68 7.96 -2.90
N SER A 57 13.29 8.84 -2.12
CA SER A 57 12.61 10.07 -1.70
C SER A 57 12.32 10.97 -2.91
N ILE A 58 11.34 11.86 -2.79
CA ILE A 58 10.98 12.79 -3.87
C ILE A 58 12.15 13.75 -4.15
N GLU A 59 12.89 14.17 -3.12
CA GLU A 59 14.07 15.02 -3.26
C GLU A 59 15.20 14.32 -4.03
N GLU A 60 15.48 13.05 -3.73
CA GLU A 60 16.48 12.25 -4.46
C GLU A 60 16.13 12.10 -5.93
N GLN A 61 14.84 11.86 -6.25
CA GLN A 61 14.41 11.76 -7.65
C GLN A 61 14.54 13.09 -8.39
N LYS A 62 14.14 14.22 -7.77
CA LYS A 62 14.27 15.55 -8.38
C LYS A 62 15.73 15.84 -8.73
N LYS A 63 16.64 15.54 -7.79
CA LYS A 63 18.08 15.71 -8.02
C LYS A 63 18.58 14.82 -9.16
N ALA A 64 18.18 13.55 -9.21
CA ALA A 64 18.57 12.63 -10.28
C ALA A 64 18.02 13.06 -11.65
N GLU A 65 16.80 13.60 -11.71
CA GLU A 65 16.20 14.13 -12.93
C GLU A 65 16.93 15.39 -13.42
N GLU A 66 17.25 16.32 -12.51
CA GLU A 66 18.04 17.52 -12.81
C GLU A 66 19.43 17.16 -13.36
N GLU A 67 20.10 16.18 -12.73
CA GLU A 67 21.39 15.65 -13.19
C GLU A 67 21.26 14.98 -14.58
N ARG A 68 20.18 14.23 -14.84
CA ARG A 68 19.93 13.61 -16.15
C ARG A 68 19.70 14.65 -17.23
N ILE A 69 18.85 15.64 -16.98
CA ILE A 69 18.58 16.75 -17.91
C ILE A 69 19.87 17.52 -18.21
N ALA A 70 20.68 17.80 -17.19
CA ALA A 70 21.97 18.46 -17.36
C ALA A 70 22.94 17.61 -18.22
N ALA A 71 23.01 16.30 -17.99
CA ALA A 71 23.85 15.38 -18.76
C ALA A 71 23.38 15.25 -20.23
N GLU A 72 22.07 15.16 -20.47
CA GLU A 72 21.49 15.14 -21.81
C GLU A 72 21.75 16.45 -22.57
N ALA A 73 21.64 17.60 -21.90
CA ALA A 73 21.95 18.91 -22.46
C ALA A 73 23.44 19.05 -22.82
N LEU A 74 24.35 18.58 -21.96
CA LEU A 74 25.79 18.53 -22.22
C LEU A 74 26.12 17.60 -23.40
N ALA A 75 25.51 16.42 -23.46
CA ALA A 75 25.69 15.49 -24.57
C ALA A 75 25.15 16.05 -25.91
N ALA A 76 24.03 16.77 -25.88
CA ALA A 76 23.48 17.45 -27.04
C ALA A 76 24.37 18.61 -27.52
N ALA A 77 24.96 19.38 -26.60
CA ALA A 77 25.91 20.44 -26.91
C ALA A 77 27.20 19.88 -27.54
N GLN A 78 27.72 18.76 -27.02
CA GLN A 78 28.89 18.08 -27.59
C GLN A 78 28.63 17.48 -28.98
N LYS A 79 27.41 17.03 -29.26
CA LYS A 79 27.00 16.59 -30.60
C LYS A 79 26.87 17.74 -31.60
N LYS A 80 26.44 18.94 -31.17
CA LYS A 80 26.41 20.15 -32.02
C LYS A 80 27.80 20.72 -32.33
N GLY A 81 28.80 20.46 -31.48
CA GLY A 81 30.19 20.89 -31.70
C GLY A 81 30.97 20.11 -32.76
N LYS A 82 30.43 19.00 -33.30
CA LYS A 82 31.11 18.18 -34.33
C LYS A 82 30.68 18.42 -35.78
N ASN A 83 29.80 19.39 -36.03
CA ASN A 83 29.32 19.71 -37.38
C ASN A 83 29.48 21.21 -37.71
N SER A 84 30.73 21.69 -37.74
CA SER A 84 31.09 22.96 -38.39
C SER A 84 32.29 22.76 -39.31
N LYS A 85 32.02 22.33 -40.54
CA LYS A 85 32.95 22.43 -41.67
C LYS A 85 32.60 23.67 -42.51
N VAL A 86 33.53 24.62 -42.51
CA VAL A 86 33.89 25.60 -43.56
C VAL A 86 32.85 26.68 -43.94
N LYS A 87 33.17 27.95 -43.69
CA LYS A 87 33.62 28.93 -44.73
C LYS A 87 33.79 30.33 -44.13
N THR A 88 34.97 30.90 -44.41
CA THR A 88 35.35 32.30 -44.22
C THR A 88 34.38 33.25 -44.94
N PRO A 89 34.06 34.41 -44.37
CA PRO A 89 33.74 35.59 -45.17
C PRO A 89 34.81 36.67 -45.00
N ALA A 90 35.16 37.28 -46.12
CA ALA A 90 35.99 38.47 -46.21
C ALA A 90 35.28 39.71 -45.65
N VAL A 91 36.09 40.63 -45.16
CA VAL A 91 35.77 41.95 -44.60
C VAL A 91 35.04 42.85 -45.62
N LYS A 92 34.01 43.58 -45.15
CA LYS A 92 33.65 44.96 -45.54
C LYS A 92 32.67 45.56 -44.51
N GLU A 93 33.07 46.66 -43.90
CA GLU A 93 32.26 47.64 -43.15
C GLU A 93 32.05 48.90 -44.04
N PRO A 94 31.30 49.93 -43.63
CA PRO A 94 30.02 49.97 -42.90
C PRO A 94 29.03 50.96 -43.57
N ASP A 95 27.73 50.95 -43.24
CA ASP A 95 27.01 52.22 -43.03
C ASP A 95 25.61 52.07 -42.37
N SER A 96 25.28 53.20 -41.74
CA SER A 96 24.23 53.74 -40.89
C SER A 96 22.72 53.42 -41.04
N LYS A 97 22.06 53.64 -39.88
CA LYS A 97 20.79 54.35 -39.59
C LYS A 97 19.42 53.63 -39.52
N GLU A 98 18.87 53.73 -38.31
CA GLU A 98 17.52 54.22 -37.91
C GLU A 98 16.23 53.37 -38.05
N THR A 99 15.51 53.27 -36.90
CA THR A 99 14.04 53.13 -36.69
C THR A 99 13.32 51.88 -37.29
N THR A 100 12.34 51.21 -36.67
CA THR A 100 11.18 51.65 -35.86
C THR A 100 10.54 50.40 -35.19
N ALA A 101 9.72 50.63 -34.17
CA ALA A 101 9.01 49.67 -33.32
C ALA A 101 7.97 48.75 -34.01
N THR A 102 7.66 47.56 -33.45
CA THR A 102 6.31 47.21 -32.88
C THR A 102 6.21 45.80 -32.24
N LYS A 103 5.55 45.78 -31.06
CA LYS A 103 4.51 44.86 -30.53
C LYS A 103 4.75 43.36 -30.24
N GLU A 104 4.49 43.06 -28.95
CA GLU A 104 3.58 42.02 -28.40
C GLU A 104 3.77 40.54 -28.78
N ALA A 105 4.11 39.71 -27.80
CA ALA A 105 3.13 38.84 -27.10
C ALA A 105 3.83 37.94 -26.08
N LYS A 106 3.47 38.09 -24.80
CA LYS A 106 3.73 37.10 -23.75
C LYS A 106 2.85 35.88 -24.00
N ALA A 107 3.40 34.82 -24.58
CA ALA A 107 2.80 33.49 -24.50
C ALA A 107 3.30 32.81 -23.22
N VAL A 108 2.47 32.90 -22.17
CA VAL A 108 2.61 32.08 -20.97
C VAL A 108 2.30 30.64 -21.40
N ALA A 109 3.33 29.82 -21.54
CA ALA A 109 3.17 28.39 -21.73
C ALA A 109 2.56 27.79 -20.45
N LYS A 110 1.29 27.38 -20.51
CA LYS A 110 0.70 26.46 -19.52
C LYS A 110 1.49 25.16 -19.55
N PRO A 111 1.90 24.59 -18.39
CA PRO A 111 2.57 23.30 -18.36
C PRO A 111 1.60 22.20 -18.82
N ALA A 112 2.11 21.34 -19.70
CA ALA A 112 1.45 20.15 -20.19
C ALA A 112 1.35 19.10 -19.07
N THR A 113 0.31 19.19 -18.25
CA THR A 113 -0.02 18.14 -17.27
C THR A 113 -1.53 17.99 -17.24
N GLN A 114 -2.09 17.21 -18.18
CA GLN A 114 -3.47 16.71 -18.05
C GLN A 114 -3.88 15.55 -18.99
N THR A 115 -3.01 15.01 -19.86
CA THR A 115 -3.48 14.03 -20.88
C THR A 115 -3.17 12.54 -20.60
N ALA A 116 -2.44 12.20 -19.54
CA ALA A 116 -2.07 10.79 -19.26
C ALA A 116 -2.98 10.07 -18.23
N SER A 117 -3.83 10.79 -17.50
CA SER A 117 -4.56 10.25 -16.33
C SER A 117 -5.87 9.51 -16.63
N SER A 118 -6.30 9.36 -17.89
CA SER A 118 -7.64 8.80 -18.22
C SER A 118 -7.65 7.35 -18.71
N ASN A 119 -6.51 6.74 -19.05
CA ASN A 119 -6.51 5.46 -19.77
C ASN A 119 -6.32 4.20 -18.88
N TYR A 120 -6.04 4.35 -17.58
CA TYR A 120 -5.81 3.18 -16.70
C TYR A 120 -7.08 2.37 -16.42
N LEU A 121 -8.27 2.98 -16.58
CA LEU A 121 -9.53 2.25 -16.49
C LEU A 121 -9.77 1.36 -17.72
N ASN A 122 -9.20 1.70 -18.87
CA ASN A 122 -9.32 0.93 -20.11
C ASN A 122 -7.93 0.70 -20.73
N PRO A 123 -7.05 -0.06 -20.05
CA PRO A 123 -5.70 -0.25 -20.51
C PRO A 123 -5.67 -1.10 -21.78
N VAL A 124 -4.61 -0.94 -22.58
CA VAL A 124 -4.33 -1.85 -23.69
C VAL A 124 -3.94 -3.21 -23.11
N LEU A 125 -4.73 -4.24 -23.39
CA LEU A 125 -4.51 -5.59 -22.88
C LEU A 125 -3.45 -6.32 -23.72
N PRO A 126 -2.52 -7.07 -23.09
CA PRO A 126 -1.59 -7.95 -23.81
C PRO A 126 -2.31 -9.01 -24.65
N ALA A 127 -1.68 -9.47 -25.73
CA ALA A 127 -2.26 -10.46 -26.63
C ALA A 127 -2.58 -11.80 -25.93
N ASN A 128 -1.85 -12.15 -24.88
CA ASN A 128 -2.03 -13.37 -24.08
C ASN A 128 -2.87 -13.14 -22.80
N TYR A 129 -3.60 -12.04 -22.71
CA TYR A 129 -4.44 -11.74 -21.55
C TYR A 129 -5.62 -12.73 -21.45
N PRO A 130 -5.82 -13.40 -20.29
CA PRO A 130 -6.91 -14.37 -20.14
C PRO A 130 -8.29 -13.74 -20.40
N GLU A 131 -9.09 -14.35 -21.27
CA GLU A 131 -10.41 -13.84 -21.64
C GLU A 131 -11.37 -13.77 -20.44
N GLU A 132 -11.29 -14.74 -19.52
CA GLU A 132 -12.10 -14.73 -18.29
C GLU A 132 -11.84 -13.49 -17.41
N TYR A 133 -10.66 -12.87 -17.50
CA TYR A 133 -10.33 -11.73 -16.65
C TYR A 133 -11.05 -10.45 -17.08
N LYS A 134 -11.43 -10.34 -18.36
CA LYS A 134 -12.18 -9.18 -18.88
C LYS A 134 -13.51 -8.98 -18.16
N ALA A 135 -14.15 -10.06 -17.69
CA ALA A 135 -15.37 -10.00 -16.90
C ALA A 135 -15.12 -9.39 -15.50
N TYR A 136 -13.98 -9.71 -14.88
CA TYR A 136 -13.57 -9.09 -13.62
C TYR A 136 -13.22 -7.62 -13.81
N ASP A 137 -12.53 -7.26 -14.89
CA ASP A 137 -12.18 -5.86 -15.20
C ASP A 137 -13.43 -5.00 -15.41
N ALA A 138 -14.44 -5.53 -16.09
CA ALA A 138 -15.72 -4.83 -16.29
C ALA A 138 -16.40 -4.52 -14.94
N LYS A 139 -16.44 -5.49 -14.01
CA LYS A 139 -16.97 -5.27 -12.66
C LYS A 139 -16.14 -4.27 -11.88
N SER A 140 -14.82 -4.42 -11.90
CA SER A 140 -13.91 -3.48 -11.25
C SER A 140 -14.07 -2.06 -11.79
N ARG A 141 -14.16 -1.84 -13.11
CA ARG A 141 -14.36 -0.48 -13.65
C ARG A 141 -15.54 0.25 -13.02
N ALA A 142 -16.64 -0.44 -12.71
CA ALA A 142 -17.77 0.14 -12.01
C ALA A 142 -17.42 0.60 -10.58
N VAL A 143 -16.60 -0.18 -9.86
CA VAL A 143 -16.08 0.20 -8.53
C VAL A 143 -15.14 1.41 -8.64
N TRP A 144 -14.16 1.39 -9.55
CA TRP A 144 -13.18 2.47 -9.70
C TRP A 144 -13.80 3.77 -10.19
N SER A 145 -14.88 3.72 -10.98
CA SER A 145 -15.61 4.92 -11.41
C SER A 145 -16.20 5.73 -10.24
N LYS A 146 -16.42 5.09 -9.08
CA LYS A 146 -16.97 5.72 -7.86
C LYS A 146 -15.88 6.05 -6.84
N PHE A 147 -14.70 5.47 -6.99
CA PHE A 147 -13.61 5.56 -6.04
C PHE A 147 -12.97 6.95 -6.05
N LYS A 148 -12.65 7.45 -4.85
CA LYS A 148 -11.85 8.66 -4.66
C LYS A 148 -10.75 8.35 -3.64
N PRO A 149 -9.47 8.50 -3.98
CA PRO A 149 -8.40 8.16 -3.06
C PRO A 149 -8.44 9.03 -1.80
N VAL A 150 -8.21 8.39 -0.66
CA VAL A 150 -8.11 9.02 0.66
C VAL A 150 -6.74 8.68 1.22
N PHE A 151 -5.86 9.69 1.26
CA PHE A 151 -4.52 9.55 1.81
C PHE A 151 -4.15 10.77 2.67
N TYR A 152 -3.69 10.49 3.88
CA TYR A 152 -3.23 11.49 4.83
C TYR A 152 -1.81 11.12 5.26
N GLN A 153 -0.81 11.84 4.77
CA GLN A 153 0.58 11.61 5.12
C GLN A 153 0.79 11.82 6.63
N GLY A 154 1.44 10.86 7.28
CA GLY A 154 1.67 10.85 8.73
C GLY A 154 0.47 10.39 9.57
N GLU A 155 -0.64 9.99 8.94
CA GLU A 155 -1.78 9.40 9.66
C GLU A 155 -1.38 8.08 10.30
N GLN A 156 -1.66 7.94 11.59
CA GLN A 156 -1.29 6.78 12.38
C GLN A 156 -2.48 6.28 13.20
N SER A 157 -2.70 4.97 13.18
CA SER A 157 -3.66 4.27 14.04
C SER A 157 -2.96 3.16 14.79
N ILE A 158 -3.18 3.06 16.10
CA ILE A 158 -2.77 1.91 16.91
C ILE A 158 -4.04 1.17 17.31
N MET A 159 -4.10 -0.12 16.99
CA MET A 159 -5.23 -0.98 17.30
C MET A 159 -4.80 -2.09 18.27
N ALA A 160 -5.51 -2.24 19.38
CA ALA A 160 -5.36 -3.38 20.28
C ALA A 160 -6.02 -4.61 19.66
N ILE A 161 -5.27 -5.71 19.59
CA ILE A 161 -5.74 -6.99 19.07
C ILE A 161 -6.06 -7.91 20.22
N SER A 162 -7.31 -8.35 20.31
CA SER A 162 -7.79 -9.23 21.37
C SER A 162 -8.28 -10.57 20.83
N TYR A 163 -7.96 -11.63 21.56
CA TYR A 163 -8.41 -12.99 21.27
C TYR A 163 -8.77 -13.70 22.59
N LEU A 164 -9.95 -14.32 22.66
CA LEU A 164 -10.49 -14.96 23.87
C LEU A 164 -10.49 -14.03 25.11
N GLY A 165 -10.76 -12.74 24.90
CA GLY A 165 -10.85 -11.74 25.98
C GLY A 165 -9.51 -11.21 26.50
N VAL A 166 -8.39 -11.62 25.89
CA VAL A 166 -7.04 -11.15 26.25
C VAL A 166 -6.43 -10.37 25.08
N THR A 167 -5.78 -9.24 25.37
CA THR A 167 -5.00 -8.49 24.38
C THR A 167 -3.75 -9.28 24.01
N ALA A 168 -3.72 -9.77 22.77
CA ALA A 168 -2.64 -10.56 22.20
C ALA A 168 -1.50 -9.68 21.65
N GLY A 169 -1.79 -8.42 21.31
CA GLY A 169 -0.81 -7.50 20.75
C GLY A 169 -1.44 -6.25 20.15
N TYR A 170 -0.66 -5.53 19.36
CA TYR A 170 -1.09 -4.27 18.75
C TYR A 170 -0.67 -4.19 17.29
N ILE A 171 -1.55 -3.63 16.46
CA ILE A 171 -1.26 -3.26 15.08
C ILE A 171 -1.08 -1.74 15.01
N THR A 172 0.07 -1.30 14.55
CA THR A 172 0.27 0.08 14.09
C THR A 172 0.03 0.13 12.59
N ILE A 173 -0.85 1.00 12.14
CA ILE A 173 -1.07 1.35 10.72
C ILE A 173 -0.59 2.78 10.52
N LEU A 174 0.26 3.00 9.53
CA LEU A 174 0.88 4.30 9.24
C LEU A 174 0.83 4.59 7.73
N SER A 175 0.36 5.79 7.38
CA SER A 175 0.55 6.38 6.07
C SER A 175 1.87 7.16 6.09
N LYS A 176 2.92 6.62 5.48
CA LYS A 176 4.27 7.21 5.44
C LYS A 176 4.37 8.34 4.41
N GLU A 177 5.55 8.90 4.25
CA GLU A 177 5.85 9.88 3.21
C GLU A 177 5.53 9.33 1.82
N VAL A 178 5.10 10.21 0.92
CA VAL A 178 5.00 9.87 -0.51
C VAL A 178 6.40 9.63 -1.04
N VAL A 179 6.60 8.50 -1.73
CA VAL A 179 7.88 8.10 -2.30
C VAL A 179 7.82 8.09 -3.81
N SER A 180 8.99 8.06 -4.45
CA SER A 180 9.12 7.71 -5.85
C SER A 180 9.40 6.22 -6.01
N LEU A 181 8.68 5.58 -6.93
CA LEU A 181 8.86 4.19 -7.31
C LEU A 181 8.64 4.08 -8.82
N ASN A 182 9.59 3.50 -9.56
CA ASN A 182 9.53 3.42 -11.03
C ASN A 182 9.18 4.77 -11.70
N ASN A 183 9.80 5.86 -11.25
CA ASN A 183 9.55 7.24 -11.68
C ASN A 183 8.12 7.77 -11.48
N LYS A 184 7.31 7.09 -10.68
CA LYS A 184 5.94 7.48 -10.34
C LYS A 184 5.83 7.80 -8.85
N GLN A 185 4.94 8.71 -8.48
CA GLN A 185 4.64 8.96 -7.08
C GLN A 185 3.82 7.81 -6.51
N ALA A 186 4.18 7.34 -5.33
CA ALA A 186 3.49 6.26 -4.65
C ALA A 186 3.13 6.63 -3.20
N PHE A 187 1.88 6.40 -2.84
CA PHE A 187 1.46 6.33 -1.45
C PHE A 187 2.12 5.12 -0.78
N HIS A 188 2.69 5.34 0.39
CA HIS A 188 3.35 4.30 1.17
C HIS A 188 2.54 3.99 2.42
N PHE A 189 1.84 2.86 2.40
CA PHE A 189 1.15 2.34 3.57
C PHE A 189 2.03 1.32 4.28
N TYR A 190 2.11 1.44 5.60
CA TYR A 190 2.88 0.55 6.45
C TYR A 190 1.99 0.00 7.56
N ALA A 191 2.20 -1.27 7.91
CA ALA A 191 1.66 -1.84 9.13
C ALA A 191 2.73 -2.63 9.89
N ARG A 192 2.63 -2.62 11.21
CA ARG A 192 3.39 -3.51 12.09
C ARG A 192 2.45 -4.17 13.07
N PHE A 193 2.48 -5.49 13.15
CA PHE A 193 1.78 -6.25 14.17
C PHE A 193 2.78 -6.85 15.14
N LYS A 194 2.69 -6.51 16.43
CA LYS A 194 3.57 -7.04 17.47
C LYS A 194 2.75 -7.62 18.61
N SER A 195 3.13 -8.80 19.10
CA SER A 195 2.53 -9.36 20.32
C SER A 195 2.84 -8.47 21.53
N SER A 196 1.90 -8.37 22.47
CA SER A 196 2.14 -7.73 23.77
C SER A 196 3.15 -8.55 24.58
N ASP A 197 3.86 -7.90 25.50
CA ASP A 197 4.88 -8.52 26.34
C ASP A 197 4.28 -9.63 27.22
N SER A 198 3.07 -9.37 27.75
CA SER A 198 2.31 -10.36 28.52
C SER A 198 1.90 -11.60 27.70
N TYR A 199 1.65 -11.45 26.41
CA TYR A 199 1.24 -12.55 25.52
C TYR A 199 2.42 -13.32 24.92
N ARG A 200 3.61 -12.70 24.90
CA ARG A 200 4.84 -13.23 24.29
C ARG A 200 5.24 -14.62 24.81
N TYR A 201 4.93 -14.94 26.06
CA TYR A 201 5.16 -16.27 26.66
C TYR A 201 4.38 -17.38 25.93
N PHE A 202 3.13 -17.09 25.52
CA PHE A 202 2.29 -18.03 24.78
C PHE A 202 2.68 -18.04 23.30
N TYR A 203 2.65 -16.88 22.66
CA TYR A 203 2.98 -16.72 21.24
C TYR A 203 3.61 -15.35 20.98
N TRP A 204 4.75 -15.36 20.28
CA TRP A 204 5.50 -14.17 19.90
C TRP A 204 5.34 -13.92 18.40
N LEU A 205 5.12 -12.66 18.03
CA LEU A 205 5.18 -12.19 16.65
C LEU A 205 5.63 -10.72 16.55
N ASP A 206 6.29 -10.37 15.44
CA ASP A 206 6.63 -9.00 15.01
C ASP A 206 6.67 -8.97 13.48
N ASP A 207 5.47 -8.80 12.94
CA ASP A 207 5.22 -8.82 11.51
C ASP A 207 5.16 -7.39 10.97
N ARG A 208 5.65 -7.20 9.75
CA ARG A 208 5.73 -5.90 9.09
C ARG A 208 5.24 -6.02 7.67
N LEU A 209 4.49 -5.02 7.23
CA LEU A 209 3.89 -4.97 5.92
C LEU A 209 4.10 -3.60 5.33
N ASP A 210 4.56 -3.53 4.09
CA ASP A 210 4.61 -2.32 3.28
C ASP A 210 3.80 -2.54 2.00
N SER A 211 2.93 -1.61 1.65
CA SER A 211 2.22 -1.53 0.38
C SER A 211 2.46 -0.16 -0.24
N TYR A 212 2.95 -0.18 -1.47
CA TYR A 212 3.21 1.00 -2.29
C TYR A 212 2.19 1.06 -3.41
N VAL A 213 1.45 2.15 -3.48
CA VAL A 213 0.30 2.32 -4.38
C VAL A 213 0.51 3.57 -5.21
N GLU A 214 0.43 3.46 -6.54
CA GLU A 214 0.59 4.60 -7.44
C GLU A 214 -0.44 5.69 -7.13
N LYS A 215 0.01 6.93 -6.98
CA LYS A 215 -0.83 8.05 -6.56
C LYS A 215 -1.95 8.34 -7.56
N GLU A 216 -1.66 8.28 -8.85
CA GLU A 216 -2.56 8.67 -9.94
C GLU A 216 -3.64 7.63 -10.24
N THR A 217 -3.31 6.35 -10.12
CA THR A 217 -4.19 5.22 -10.52
C THR A 217 -4.74 4.44 -9.34
N PHE A 218 -4.13 4.60 -8.16
CA PHE A 218 -4.36 3.79 -6.97
C PHE A 218 -4.15 2.27 -7.19
N LEU A 219 -3.31 1.91 -8.15
CA LEU A 219 -2.91 0.53 -8.38
C LEU A 219 -1.66 0.18 -7.57
N PRO A 220 -1.60 -1.02 -6.96
CA PRO A 220 -0.43 -1.44 -6.20
C PRO A 220 0.77 -1.56 -7.14
N MET A 221 1.94 -1.22 -6.63
CA MET A 221 3.20 -1.32 -7.37
C MET A 221 4.13 -2.35 -6.70
N LYS A 222 4.19 -2.31 -5.37
CA LYS A 222 5.00 -3.21 -4.55
C LYS A 222 4.27 -3.53 -3.25
N TYR A 223 4.25 -4.80 -2.89
CA TYR A 223 3.80 -5.30 -1.59
C TYR A 223 4.91 -6.13 -0.97
N SER A 224 5.17 -5.94 0.31
CA SER A 224 6.19 -6.66 1.08
C SER A 224 5.63 -7.03 2.43
N LEU A 225 5.76 -8.30 2.82
CA LEU A 225 5.42 -8.80 4.14
C LEU A 225 6.60 -9.57 4.71
N ILE A 226 7.06 -9.12 5.89
CA ILE A 226 8.10 -9.75 6.69
C ILE A 226 7.42 -10.24 7.96
N GLN A 227 7.26 -11.56 8.11
CA GLN A 227 6.71 -12.16 9.33
C GLN A 227 7.81 -12.79 10.16
N ARG A 228 7.81 -12.50 11.45
CA ARG A 228 8.78 -13.03 12.42
C ARG A 228 8.01 -13.54 13.61
N GLU A 229 7.64 -14.81 13.55
CA GLU A 229 6.79 -15.46 14.54
C GLU A 229 7.53 -16.60 15.25
N LYS A 230 7.05 -16.99 16.44
CA LYS A 230 7.63 -18.08 17.24
C LYS A 230 7.85 -19.39 16.47
N LYS A 231 7.00 -19.70 15.48
CA LYS A 231 7.01 -20.99 14.77
C LYS A 231 7.45 -20.89 13.31
N GLN A 232 7.54 -19.69 12.76
CA GLN A 232 7.86 -19.50 11.35
C GLN A 232 8.40 -18.09 11.10
N ASN A 233 9.26 -17.99 10.09
CA ASN A 233 9.63 -16.72 9.47
C ASN A 233 9.17 -16.74 8.02
N VAL A 234 8.61 -15.64 7.55
CA VAL A 234 8.14 -15.48 6.17
C VAL A 234 8.69 -14.18 5.59
N ASP A 235 9.17 -14.23 4.37
CA ASP A 235 9.41 -13.08 3.50
C ASP A 235 8.55 -13.28 2.24
N ASP A 236 7.67 -12.32 1.95
CA ASP A 236 6.68 -12.36 0.85
C ASP A 236 6.75 -11.02 0.11
N LEU A 237 7.28 -11.05 -1.12
CA LEU A 237 7.43 -9.89 -1.99
C LEU A 237 6.56 -10.07 -3.22
N GLN A 238 5.73 -9.08 -3.54
CA GLN A 238 4.91 -9.04 -4.75
C GLN A 238 5.14 -7.72 -5.47
N LEU A 239 5.48 -7.80 -6.76
CA LEU A 239 5.65 -6.68 -7.66
C LEU A 239 4.55 -6.74 -8.73
N PHE A 240 4.02 -5.57 -9.11
CA PHE A 240 2.87 -5.46 -9.99
C PHE A 240 3.23 -4.66 -11.24
N ASP A 241 3.09 -5.30 -12.40
CA ASP A 241 3.29 -4.68 -13.71
C ASP A 241 1.96 -4.65 -14.47
N PHE A 242 1.24 -3.53 -14.33
CA PHE A 242 -0.03 -3.29 -15.01
C PHE A 242 0.13 -2.94 -16.50
N GLN A 243 1.35 -2.72 -17.00
CA GLN A 243 1.56 -2.62 -18.45
C GLN A 243 1.56 -4.01 -19.09
N LYS A 244 2.12 -5.00 -18.39
CA LYS A 244 2.12 -6.40 -18.82
C LYS A 244 0.95 -7.21 -18.28
N MET A 245 0.14 -6.65 -17.38
CA MET A 245 -0.91 -7.36 -16.64
C MET A 245 -0.38 -8.58 -15.88
N MET A 246 0.77 -8.42 -15.23
CA MET A 246 1.45 -9.50 -14.51
C MET A 246 1.75 -9.12 -13.06
N THR A 247 1.77 -10.13 -12.19
CA THR A 247 2.41 -10.07 -10.87
C THR A 247 3.66 -10.96 -10.87
N TYR A 248 4.68 -10.50 -10.16
CA TYR A 248 5.90 -11.25 -9.86
C TYR A 248 5.99 -11.43 -8.36
N HIS A 249 6.03 -12.67 -7.90
CA HIS A 249 5.93 -13.01 -6.49
C HIS A 249 7.09 -13.89 -6.07
N TRP A 250 7.72 -13.54 -4.95
CA TRP A 250 8.75 -14.32 -4.26
C TRP A 250 8.29 -14.60 -2.84
N TYR A 251 8.40 -15.86 -2.43
CA TYR A 251 7.96 -16.32 -1.13
C TYR A 251 8.98 -17.26 -0.51
N LYS A 252 9.49 -16.87 0.65
CA LYS A 252 10.36 -17.72 1.46
C LYS A 252 9.73 -17.91 2.82
N ARG A 253 9.55 -19.16 3.24
CA ARG A 253 9.12 -19.52 4.59
C ARG A 253 10.11 -20.48 5.21
N VAL A 254 10.60 -20.12 6.38
CA VAL A 254 11.38 -21.01 7.25
C VAL A 254 10.47 -21.47 8.37
N LYS A 255 10.23 -22.77 8.44
CA LYS A 255 9.43 -23.43 9.47
C LYS A 255 9.98 -24.83 9.67
N GLU A 256 10.14 -25.23 10.93
CA GLU A 256 10.67 -26.55 11.28
C GLU A 256 10.00 -27.68 10.48
N GLY A 257 10.80 -28.45 9.76
CA GLY A 257 10.37 -29.56 8.89
C GLY A 257 9.51 -29.18 7.68
N SER A 258 9.32 -27.90 7.35
CA SER A 258 8.39 -27.47 6.29
C SER A 258 8.76 -26.13 5.63
N ASN A 259 10.06 -25.94 5.37
CA ASN A 259 10.56 -24.81 4.60
C ASN A 259 9.91 -24.75 3.21
N LYS A 260 9.76 -23.53 2.69
CA LYS A 260 9.24 -23.27 1.34
C LYS A 260 10.02 -22.12 0.71
N ASP A 261 10.34 -22.25 -0.56
CA ASP A 261 10.92 -21.21 -1.39
C ASP A 261 10.20 -21.29 -2.75
N GLU A 262 9.58 -20.20 -3.19
CA GLU A 262 8.71 -20.19 -4.37
C GLU A 262 8.81 -18.86 -5.10
N LYS A 263 8.87 -18.93 -6.43
CA LYS A 263 8.74 -17.80 -7.34
C LYS A 263 7.57 -18.06 -8.28
N ILE A 264 6.61 -17.13 -8.33
CA ILE A 264 5.43 -17.20 -9.21
C ILE A 264 5.39 -15.95 -10.07
N ASN A 265 5.21 -16.13 -11.37
CA ASN A 265 4.81 -15.06 -12.28
C ASN A 265 3.45 -15.44 -12.84
N ALA A 266 2.45 -14.57 -12.69
CA ALA A 266 1.08 -14.88 -13.10
C ALA A 266 0.38 -13.67 -13.70
N PRO A 267 -0.53 -13.87 -14.67
CA PRO A 267 -1.39 -12.80 -15.14
C PRO A 267 -2.34 -12.36 -14.03
N ILE A 268 -2.66 -11.06 -14.00
CA ILE A 268 -3.59 -10.45 -13.05
C ILE A 268 -4.64 -9.60 -13.77
N PRO A 269 -5.86 -9.48 -13.22
CA PRO A 269 -6.84 -8.52 -13.72
C PRO A 269 -6.34 -7.06 -13.67
N SER A 270 -6.83 -6.21 -14.56
CA SER A 270 -6.26 -4.88 -14.84
C SER A 270 -6.48 -3.83 -13.75
N LEU A 271 -7.33 -4.15 -12.76
CA LEU A 271 -7.67 -3.33 -11.62
C LEU A 271 -7.53 -4.17 -10.34
N SER A 272 -6.47 -4.96 -10.23
CA SER A 272 -6.19 -5.74 -9.03
C SER A 272 -5.62 -4.87 -7.92
N GLN A 273 -5.85 -5.26 -6.67
CA GLN A 273 -5.23 -4.68 -5.48
C GLN A 273 -4.34 -5.72 -4.78
N ASP A 274 -3.44 -5.28 -3.92
CA ASP A 274 -2.87 -6.16 -2.89
C ASP A 274 -3.80 -6.19 -1.66
N SER A 275 -3.56 -7.12 -0.73
CA SER A 275 -4.44 -7.28 0.43
C SER A 275 -4.54 -6.06 1.34
N PHE A 276 -3.51 -5.20 1.39
CA PHE A 276 -3.51 -4.01 2.24
C PHE A 276 -4.00 -2.77 1.49
N SER A 277 -3.63 -2.59 0.22
CA SER A 277 -4.21 -1.54 -0.61
C SER A 277 -5.71 -1.71 -0.81
N ALA A 278 -6.22 -2.95 -0.85
CA ALA A 278 -7.66 -3.22 -0.85
C ALA A 278 -8.39 -2.62 0.37
N LEU A 279 -7.79 -2.68 1.56
CA LEU A 279 -8.35 -2.08 2.78
C LEU A 279 -8.44 -0.55 2.65
N GLN A 280 -7.47 0.08 2.00
CA GLN A 280 -7.42 1.52 1.76
C GLN A 280 -8.33 1.94 0.60
N LEU A 281 -8.51 1.09 -0.41
CA LEU A 281 -9.43 1.33 -1.52
C LEU A 281 -10.87 1.47 -1.00
N VAL A 282 -11.29 0.56 -0.11
CA VAL A 282 -12.65 0.57 0.46
C VAL A 282 -12.95 1.89 1.19
N ARG A 283 -11.95 2.46 1.86
CA ARG A 283 -12.04 3.77 2.52
C ARG A 283 -12.39 4.91 1.55
N GLY A 284 -11.99 4.79 0.28
CA GLY A 284 -12.27 5.78 -0.77
C GLY A 284 -13.59 5.56 -1.52
N LEU A 285 -14.37 4.54 -1.18
CA LEU A 285 -15.66 4.27 -1.83
C LEU A 285 -16.80 5.02 -1.14
N PRO A 286 -17.91 5.28 -1.86
CA PRO A 286 -19.20 5.56 -1.21
C PRO A 286 -19.60 4.35 -0.35
N LEU A 287 -19.89 4.57 0.93
CA LEU A 287 -20.31 3.50 1.83
C LEU A 287 -21.75 3.73 2.26
N ASN A 288 -22.67 3.73 1.30
CA ASN A 288 -24.11 3.81 1.61
C ASN A 288 -24.64 2.42 1.91
N LYS A 289 -25.62 2.32 2.82
CA LYS A 289 -26.25 1.05 3.15
C LYS A 289 -26.75 0.34 1.88
N GLY A 290 -26.39 -0.93 1.73
CA GLY A 290 -26.76 -1.76 0.58
C GLY A 290 -25.81 -1.66 -0.62
N ASP A 291 -24.82 -0.76 -0.60
CA ASP A 291 -23.77 -0.76 -1.62
C ASP A 291 -22.98 -2.09 -1.57
N ILE A 292 -22.73 -2.66 -2.74
CA ILE A 292 -21.93 -3.87 -2.92
C ILE A 292 -20.81 -3.58 -3.91
N TYR A 293 -19.59 -3.92 -3.53
CA TYR A 293 -18.40 -3.82 -4.35
C TYR A 293 -17.74 -5.18 -4.48
N GLU A 294 -17.25 -5.51 -5.67
CA GLU A 294 -16.50 -6.74 -5.92
C GLU A 294 -15.31 -6.43 -6.82
N PHE A 295 -14.11 -6.82 -6.41
CA PHE A 295 -12.89 -6.56 -7.16
C PHE A 295 -11.76 -7.55 -6.83
N PRO A 296 -10.78 -7.75 -7.74
CA PRO A 296 -9.71 -8.70 -7.55
C PRO A 296 -8.64 -8.20 -6.59
N VAL A 297 -8.17 -9.11 -5.74
CA VAL A 297 -7.07 -8.93 -4.80
C VAL A 297 -6.05 -10.04 -5.05
N VAL A 298 -4.78 -9.68 -5.16
CA VAL A 298 -3.67 -10.59 -5.39
C VAL A 298 -2.96 -10.83 -4.07
N THR A 299 -2.77 -12.10 -3.74
CA THR A 299 -1.96 -12.54 -2.62
C THR A 299 -1.17 -13.76 -3.05
N ARG A 300 0.14 -13.77 -2.77
CA ARG A 300 1.02 -14.89 -3.09
C ARG A 300 0.98 -15.33 -4.55
N GLY A 301 0.97 -14.35 -5.46
CA GLY A 301 0.97 -14.58 -6.92
C GLY A 301 -0.34 -15.14 -7.48
N LYS A 302 -1.41 -15.17 -6.67
CA LYS A 302 -2.75 -15.63 -7.10
C LYS A 302 -3.79 -14.59 -6.74
N PHE A 303 -4.75 -14.35 -7.63
CA PHE A 303 -5.86 -13.46 -7.33
C PHE A 303 -7.08 -14.20 -6.78
N TRP A 304 -7.88 -13.47 -6.03
CA TRP A 304 -9.21 -13.82 -5.54
C TRP A 304 -10.09 -12.59 -5.55
N LEU A 305 -11.40 -12.74 -5.40
CA LEU A 305 -12.34 -11.62 -5.40
C LEU A 305 -12.68 -11.23 -3.96
N LEU A 306 -12.46 -9.97 -3.63
CA LEU A 306 -12.98 -9.36 -2.42
C LEU A 306 -14.38 -8.82 -2.70
N LYS A 307 -15.37 -9.34 -2.01
CA LYS A 307 -16.72 -8.79 -2.00
C LYS A 307 -16.92 -7.98 -0.73
N VAL A 308 -17.33 -6.73 -0.87
CA VAL A 308 -17.64 -5.81 0.22
C VAL A 308 -19.13 -5.48 0.17
N GLU A 309 -19.81 -5.67 1.29
CA GLU A 309 -21.21 -5.31 1.49
C GLU A 309 -21.32 -4.26 2.60
N VAL A 310 -21.92 -3.11 2.29
CA VAL A 310 -22.12 -2.05 3.28
C VAL A 310 -23.40 -2.30 4.05
N MET A 311 -23.26 -2.63 5.33
CA MET A 311 -24.39 -2.98 6.21
C MET A 311 -25.16 -1.74 6.68
N GLY A 312 -24.50 -0.58 6.67
CA GLY A 312 -25.05 0.71 7.08
C GLY A 312 -24.40 1.24 8.35
N GLU A 313 -25.03 2.24 8.96
CA GLU A 313 -24.55 2.85 10.20
C GLU A 313 -24.73 1.90 11.40
N ASP A 314 -23.77 1.97 12.33
CA ASP A 314 -23.72 1.22 13.57
C ASP A 314 -23.18 2.16 14.67
N THR A 315 -23.61 1.99 15.91
CA THR A 315 -23.04 2.71 17.06
C THR A 315 -22.23 1.72 17.87
N ILE A 316 -20.93 1.95 17.98
CA ILE A 316 -19.99 1.04 18.62
C ILE A 316 -19.27 1.73 19.78
N ASN A 317 -18.87 0.94 20.77
CA ASN A 317 -17.93 1.37 21.78
C ASN A 317 -16.49 1.10 21.30
N VAL A 318 -15.65 2.12 21.35
CA VAL A 318 -14.21 2.09 21.04
C VAL A 318 -13.49 2.95 22.06
N ALA A 319 -12.53 2.37 22.79
CA ALA A 319 -11.79 3.07 23.84
C ALA A 319 -12.71 3.81 24.83
N ASP A 320 -13.74 3.10 25.32
CA ASP A 320 -14.75 3.57 26.27
C ASP A 320 -15.62 4.74 25.78
N LYS A 321 -15.67 4.98 24.47
CA LYS A 321 -16.48 6.03 23.85
C LYS A 321 -17.44 5.44 22.83
N GLU A 322 -18.68 5.93 22.84
CA GLU A 322 -19.65 5.64 21.78
C GLU A 322 -19.32 6.46 20.53
N VAL A 323 -19.17 5.77 19.40
CA VAL A 323 -18.81 6.37 18.12
C VAL A 323 -19.74 5.86 17.03
N LYS A 324 -20.21 6.77 16.16
CA LYS A 324 -20.93 6.40 14.94
C LYS A 324 -19.96 5.86 13.90
N ALA A 325 -20.25 4.66 13.41
CA ALA A 325 -19.43 3.97 12.44
C ALA A 325 -20.28 3.45 11.27
N ILE A 326 -19.64 3.15 10.16
CA ILE A 326 -20.20 2.45 9.02
C ILE A 326 -19.67 1.03 9.07
N LYS A 327 -20.59 0.08 9.22
CA LYS A 327 -20.30 -1.35 9.26
C LYS A 327 -20.26 -1.91 7.86
N ILE A 328 -19.19 -2.64 7.54
CA ILE A 328 -19.07 -3.37 6.28
C ILE A 328 -18.74 -4.84 6.55
N ARG A 329 -19.21 -5.71 5.67
CA ARG A 329 -18.81 -7.12 5.61
C ARG A 329 -17.92 -7.33 4.40
N ALA A 330 -16.76 -7.94 4.63
CA ALA A 330 -15.81 -8.36 3.62
C ALA A 330 -15.81 -9.90 3.53
N GLU A 331 -15.97 -10.42 2.32
CA GLU A 331 -15.96 -11.85 2.01
C GLU A 331 -14.90 -12.14 0.93
N THR A 332 -14.08 -13.16 1.16
CA THR A 332 -13.10 -13.65 0.18
C THR A 332 -13.70 -14.79 -0.66
N ASN A 333 -13.67 -14.62 -1.99
CA ASN A 333 -14.16 -15.59 -2.96
C ASN A 333 -13.04 -15.99 -3.93
N PHE A 334 -12.70 -17.28 -3.99
CA PHE A 334 -11.72 -17.80 -4.94
C PHE A 334 -12.41 -18.27 -6.23
N PRO A 335 -12.00 -17.81 -7.43
CA PRO A 335 -12.54 -18.29 -8.69
C PRO A 335 -12.48 -19.83 -8.79
N GLY A 336 -13.59 -20.45 -9.22
CA GLY A 336 -13.69 -21.91 -9.35
C GLY A 336 -13.83 -22.69 -8.03
N VAL A 337 -13.85 -22.03 -6.88
CA VAL A 337 -14.03 -22.66 -5.56
C VAL A 337 -15.36 -22.23 -4.96
N LEU A 338 -16.26 -23.19 -4.71
CA LEU A 338 -17.62 -22.91 -4.20
C LEU A 338 -17.62 -22.39 -2.75
N LYS A 339 -16.51 -22.52 -2.02
CA LYS A 339 -16.44 -22.26 -0.58
C LYS A 339 -15.99 -20.82 -0.30
N LYS A 340 -16.85 -20.06 0.39
CA LYS A 340 -16.46 -18.79 1.02
C LYS A 340 -15.40 -19.06 2.11
N SER A 341 -14.34 -18.25 2.14
CA SER A 341 -13.30 -18.37 3.16
C SER A 341 -13.18 -17.09 3.96
N GLY A 342 -13.82 -17.07 5.13
CA GLY A 342 -13.66 -16.01 6.12
C GLY A 342 -14.57 -14.81 5.87
N ASP A 343 -15.32 -14.47 6.92
CA ASP A 343 -16.07 -13.21 7.00
C ASP A 343 -15.30 -12.28 7.93
N ILE A 344 -14.95 -11.10 7.43
CA ILE A 344 -14.38 -10.04 8.25
C ILE A 344 -15.37 -8.88 8.27
N ILE A 345 -15.68 -8.41 9.47
CA ILE A 345 -16.46 -7.18 9.65
C ILE A 345 -15.50 -6.05 9.97
N PHE A 346 -15.65 -4.93 9.28
CA PHE A 346 -14.94 -3.69 9.60
C PHE A 346 -15.94 -2.61 9.97
N TRP A 347 -15.52 -1.73 10.87
CA TRP A 347 -16.23 -0.51 11.22
C TRP A 347 -15.33 0.67 10.92
N TYR A 348 -15.73 1.47 9.94
CA TYR A 348 -15.07 2.73 9.60
C TYR A 348 -15.80 3.89 10.27
N GLY A 349 -15.08 4.96 10.63
CA GLY A 349 -15.71 6.19 11.12
C GLY A 349 -16.73 6.72 10.12
N ASN A 350 -17.86 7.23 10.62
CA ASN A 350 -18.83 7.98 9.81
C ASN A 350 -18.40 9.45 9.68
N ASP A 351 -17.13 9.66 9.34
CA ASP A 351 -16.48 10.96 9.12
C ASP A 351 -15.77 10.96 7.76
N PRO A 352 -15.41 12.13 7.20
CA PRO A 352 -14.71 12.20 5.91
C PRO A 352 -13.38 11.45 5.89
N GLU A 353 -12.71 11.35 7.05
CA GLU A 353 -11.47 10.59 7.19
C GLU A 353 -11.72 9.09 7.07
N ARG A 354 -12.90 8.56 7.40
CA ARG A 354 -13.20 7.11 7.40
C ARG A 354 -12.11 6.29 8.10
N LYS A 355 -11.80 6.63 9.34
CA LYS A 355 -10.78 5.91 10.13
C LYS A 355 -11.22 4.48 10.37
N LEU A 356 -10.31 3.50 10.35
CA LEU A 356 -10.65 2.15 10.78
C LEU A 356 -10.75 2.12 12.31
N LEU A 357 -11.97 1.95 12.83
CA LEU A 357 -12.25 2.01 14.26
C LEU A 357 -12.19 0.63 14.92
N LYS A 358 -12.71 -0.38 14.22
CA LYS A 358 -12.81 -1.75 14.73
C LYS A 358 -12.83 -2.76 13.60
N PHE A 359 -12.34 -3.97 13.86
CA PHE A 359 -12.60 -5.11 13.00
C PHE A 359 -12.83 -6.39 13.81
N GLN A 360 -13.53 -7.34 13.20
CA GLN A 360 -13.77 -8.67 13.74
C GLN A 360 -13.53 -9.68 12.64
N ALA A 361 -12.60 -10.61 12.88
CA ALA A 361 -12.30 -11.72 11.99
C ALA A 361 -12.68 -13.04 12.65
N LYS A 362 -13.55 -13.83 12.00
CA LYS A 362 -13.89 -15.17 12.47
C LYS A 362 -12.79 -16.15 12.10
N ILE A 363 -12.28 -16.90 13.08
CA ILE A 363 -11.29 -17.96 12.86
C ILE A 363 -11.86 -19.31 13.29
N LYS A 364 -11.10 -20.41 13.11
CA LYS A 364 -11.58 -21.77 13.42
C LYS A 364 -12.10 -21.92 14.84
N ILE A 365 -11.47 -21.25 15.80
CA ILE A 365 -11.86 -21.27 17.22
C ILE A 365 -11.99 -19.81 17.65
N GLY A 366 -13.23 -19.33 17.81
CA GLY A 366 -13.50 -17.96 18.27
C GLY A 366 -13.34 -16.87 17.20
N SER A 367 -13.02 -15.65 17.64
CA SER A 367 -12.85 -14.48 16.80
C SER A 367 -11.71 -13.63 17.31
N VAL A 368 -11.00 -13.01 16.39
CA VAL A 368 -10.00 -11.97 16.67
C VAL A 368 -10.67 -10.62 16.49
N TYR A 369 -10.46 -9.73 17.44
CA TYR A 369 -10.96 -8.36 17.40
C TYR A 369 -9.78 -7.41 17.32
N GLY A 370 -9.89 -6.38 16.49
CA GLY A 370 -9.02 -5.22 16.55
C GLY A 370 -9.84 -3.99 16.90
N GLU A 371 -9.39 -3.20 17.86
CA GLU A 371 -10.06 -1.98 18.29
C GLU A 371 -9.07 -0.82 18.34
N LEU A 372 -9.42 0.33 17.79
CA LEU A 372 -8.60 1.54 17.79
C LEU A 372 -8.42 2.05 19.21
N VAL A 373 -7.16 2.16 19.66
CA VAL A 373 -6.80 2.70 20.97
C VAL A 373 -6.12 4.07 20.89
N GLU A 374 -5.45 4.37 19.77
CA GLU A 374 -4.82 5.66 19.54
C GLU A 374 -4.90 6.06 18.07
N TYR A 375 -5.15 7.35 17.82
CA TYR A 375 -5.19 7.92 16.48
C TYR A 375 -4.46 9.26 16.43
N LYS A 376 -3.55 9.39 15.46
CA LYS A 376 -2.91 10.66 15.11
C LYS A 376 -3.32 11.04 13.68
N PRO A 377 -3.94 12.21 13.47
CA PRO A 377 -4.31 12.65 12.14
C PRO A 377 -3.06 12.95 11.30
N GLY A 378 -3.16 12.67 10.00
CA GLY A 378 -2.16 13.07 9.01
C GLY A 378 -2.56 14.34 8.25
N ILE A 379 -1.72 14.74 7.31
CA ILE A 379 -1.95 15.86 6.40
C ILE A 379 -2.46 15.32 5.08
N LYS A 380 -3.62 15.80 4.63
CA LYS A 380 -4.20 15.36 3.35
C LYS A 380 -3.27 15.73 2.20
N VAL A 381 -2.85 14.73 1.43
CA VAL A 381 -2.08 14.95 0.20
C VAL A 381 -3.06 14.86 -0.96
N GLN A 382 -3.12 15.92 -1.79
CA GLN A 382 -3.91 15.94 -3.02
C GLN A 382 -3.10 15.38 -4.19
#